data_AF-A0A843IU89-F1
#
_entry.id   AF-A0A843IU89-F1
#
_cell.length_a   1.000
_cell.length_b   1.000
_cell.length_c   1.000
_cell.angle_alpha   90.00
_cell.angle_beta   90.00
_cell.angle_gamma   90.00
#
_symmetry.space_group_name_H-M   'P 1'
#
loop_
_entity.id
_entity.type
_entity.pdbx_description
1 polymer ?
#
loop_
_entity_poly.entity_id
_entity_poly.type
_entity_poly.pdbx_seq_one_letter_code
_entity_poly.pdbx_strand_id
1 'polypeptide(L)' 'SRTCHHCGHIKKELKVKTRKWKCQNCGKTHDRDINAAINILNRWFNGDSLKKH' A
#
# COMPACT_ATOMS: atom_id res chain seq x y z
N SER A 1 -1.00 1.54 -4.90
CA SER A 1 -1.81 1.71 -3.68
C SER A 1 -1.28 2.87 -2.84
N ARG A 2 -2.17 3.64 -2.19
CA ARG A 2 -1.80 4.68 -1.19
C ARG A 2 -1.63 4.11 0.23
N THR A 3 -1.92 2.82 0.41
CA THR A 3 -1.79 2.10 1.68
C THR A 3 -0.33 1.74 1.92
N CYS A 4 0.20 2.03 3.10
CA CYS A 4 1.48 1.52 3.55
C CYS A 4 1.39 0.00 3.72
N HIS A 5 2.13 -0.78 2.92
CA HIS A 5 2.11 -2.24 3.06
C HIS A 5 2.66 -2.74 4.41
N HIS A 6 3.42 -1.90 5.13
CA HIS A 6 4.04 -2.27 6.39
C HIS A 6 3.14 -2.08 7.61
N CYS A 7 2.31 -1.03 7.64
CA CYS A 7 1.47 -0.70 8.80
C CYS A 7 -0.01 -0.48 8.47
N GLY A 8 -0.42 -0.64 7.21
CA GLY A 8 -1.81 -0.45 6.77
C GLY A 8 -2.27 1.01 6.66
N HIS A 9 -1.47 2.00 7.08
CA HIS A 9 -1.86 3.40 7.02
C HIS A 9 -2.14 3.87 5.58
N ILE A 10 -3.31 4.44 5.33
CA ILE A 10 -3.71 4.97 4.02
C ILE A 10 -3.35 6.44 3.92
N LYS A 11 -2.40 6.77 3.04
CA LYS A 11 -2.08 8.17 2.75
C LYS A 11 -3.24 8.80 1.97
N LYS A 12 -3.95 9.77 2.54
CA LYS A 12 -5.12 10.41 1.90
C LYS A 12 -4.73 11.14 0.60
N GLU A 13 -3.62 11.86 0.59
CA GLU A 13 -3.17 12.62 -0.58
C GLU A 13 -1.79 12.17 -1.05
N LEU A 14 -1.73 11.47 -2.19
CA LEU A 14 -0.48 11.12 -2.85
C LEU A 14 -0.50 11.73 -4.26
N LYS A 15 0.33 12.75 -4.50
CA LYS A 15 0.50 13.34 -5.83
C LYS A 15 1.00 12.26 -6.79
N VAL A 16 0.38 12.15 -7.97
CA VAL A 16 0.67 11.13 -9.00
C VAL A 16 2.13 11.18 -9.50
N LYS A 17 2.87 12.26 -9.27
CA LYS A 17 4.31 12.36 -9.60
C LYS A 17 5.29 11.90 -8.50
N THR A 18 4.83 11.72 -7.26
CA THR A 18 5.68 11.31 -6.12
C THR A 18 6.07 9.82 -6.16
N ARG A 19 7.24 9.49 -6.72
CA ARG A 19 7.77 8.10 -6.81
C ARG A 19 8.07 7.49 -5.44
N LYS A 20 8.69 8.26 -4.55
CA LYS A 20 9.03 7.83 -3.19
C LYS A 20 8.30 8.67 -2.15
N TRP A 21 7.76 8.05 -1.10
CA TRP A 21 7.09 8.74 -0.01
C TRP A 21 7.39 8.10 1.34
N LYS A 22 7.47 8.92 2.39
CA LYS A 22 7.62 8.45 3.77
C LYS A 22 6.25 8.29 4.42
N CYS A 23 6.00 7.13 5.03
CA CYS A 23 4.80 6.90 5.81
C CYS A 23 4.80 7.76 7.07
N GLN A 24 3.72 8.52 7.28
CA GLN A 24 3.59 9.38 8.47
C GLN A 24 3.29 8.59 9.74
N ASN A 25 2.82 7.34 9.62
CA ASN A 25 2.51 6.48 10.78
C ASN A 25 3.72 5.66 11.25
N CYS A 26 4.41 4.97 10.33
CA CYS A 26 5.52 4.07 10.70
C CYS A 26 6.91 4.57 10.29
N GLY A 27 7.00 5.73 9.63
CA GLY A 27 8.26 6.34 9.22
C GLY A 27 8.98 5.66 8.04
N LYS A 28 8.47 4.53 7.51
CA LYS A 28 9.12 3.84 6.37
C LYS A 28 9.00 4.63 5.07
N THR A 29 10.08 4.62 4.29
CA THR A 29 10.09 5.16 2.93
C THR A 29 9.69 4.07 1.94
N HIS A 30 8.75 4.40 1.05
CA HIS A 30 8.20 3.49 0.07
C HIS A 30 8.44 4.02 -1.34
N ASP A 31 8.88 3.15 -2.24
CA ASP A 31 8.61 3.32 -3.67
C ASP A 31 7.15 2.96 -3.95
N ARG A 32 6.46 3.79 -4.73
CA ARG A 32 5.03 3.63 -4.99
C ARG A 32 4.70 2.32 -5.68
N ASP A 33 5.48 1.93 -6.68
CA ASP A 33 5.18 0.78 -7.54
C ASP A 33 5.41 -0.51 -6.77
N ILE A 34 6.53 -0.58 -6.03
CA ILE A 34 6.84 -1.70 -5.12
C ILE A 34 5.76 -1.81 -4.04
N ASN A 35 5.41 -0.71 -3.39
CA ASN A 35 4.36 -0.71 -2.36
C ASN A 35 3.01 -1.14 -2.94
N ALA A 36 2.69 -0.78 -4.19
CA ALA A 36 1.48 -1.23 -4.85
C ALA A 36 1.50 -2.75 -5.09
N ALA A 37 2.60 -3.31 -5.60
CA ALA A 37 2.77 -4.73 -5.84
C ALA A 37 2.61 -5.56 -4.56
N ILE A 38 3.23 -5.14 -3.46
CA ILE A 38 3.10 -5.83 -2.16
C ILE A 38 1.66 -5.76 -1.65
N ASN A 39 0.99 -4.61 -1.76
CA ASN A 39 -0.42 -4.51 -1.35
C ASN A 39 -1.33 -5.41 -2.20
N ILE A 40 -1.03 -5.58 -3.49
CA ILE A 40 -1.77 -6.51 -4.34
C ILE A 40 -1.52 -7.94 -3.85
N LEU A 41 -0.26 -8.34 -3.70
CA LEU A 41 0.14 -9.66 -3.18
C LEU A 41 -0.53 -9.99 -1.85
N ASN A 42 -0.53 -9.05 -0.91
CA ASN A 42 -1.16 -9.23 0.40
C ASN A 42 -2.67 -9.43 0.29
N ARG A 43 -3.37 -8.78 -0.66
CA ARG A 43 -4.81 -9.03 -0.87
C ARG A 43 -5.08 -10.44 -1.36
N TRP A 44 -4.21 -10.97 -2.22
CA TRP A 44 -4.32 -12.35 -2.70
C TRP A 44 -4.13 -13.37 -1.57
N PHE A 45 -3.12 -13.16 -0.71
CA PHE A 45 -2.86 -14.08 0.41
C PHE A 45 -3.83 -13.92 1.59
N ASN A 46 -4.31 -12.71 1.87
CA ASN A 46 -5.18 -12.45 3.02
C ASN A 46 -6.67 -12.76 2.76
N GLY A 47 -7.01 -13.39 1.64
CA GLY A 47 -8.34 -13.96 1.42
C GLY A 47 -9.43 -13.00 0.93
N ASP A 48 -9.10 -11.78 0.51
CA ASP A 48 -10.10 -10.84 -0.07
C ASP A 48 -10.67 -11.33 -1.43
N SER A 49 -10.14 -12.42 -1.99
CA SER A 49 -10.67 -13.10 -3.17
C SER A 49 -11.74 -14.16 -2.90
N LEU A 50 -12.18 -14.38 -1.65
CA LEU A 50 -13.22 -15.39 -1.33
C LEU A 50 -14.60 -14.83 -0.95
N LYS A 51 -14.86 -13.51 -1.07
CA LYS A 51 -16.25 -13.00 -1.05
C LYS A 51 -16.89 -13.07 -2.44
N LYS A 52 -16.97 -14.29 -2.96
CA LYS A 52 -18.03 -14.73 -3.87
C LYS A 52 -18.61 -16.01 -3.26
N HIS A 53 -19.45 -15.84 -2.25
CA HIS A 53 -20.63 -16.67 -1.94
C HIS A 53 -21.44 -15.95 -0.87
#